data_AF-U1QUM5-F1
#
_entry.id   AF-U1QUM5-F1
#
_cell.length_a   1.000
_cell.length_b   1.000
_cell.length_c   1.000
_cell.angle_alpha   90.00
_cell.angle_beta   90.00
_cell.angle_gamma   90.00
#
_symmetry.space_group_name_H-M   'P 1'
#
loop_
_entity.id
_entity.type
_entity.pdbx_description
1 polymer ?
#
loop_
_entity_poly.entity_id
_entity_poly.type
_entity_poly.pdbx_seq_one_letter_code
_entity_poly.pdbx_strand_id
1 'polypeptide(L)'
;MALAARIKADVGDIDIDESVDPELEEEETEEVETELVARGLTEKTPDLTESEERLLGQRSREGKPKFNRQDHHKKKRVPASYRRPRGQLSKQRKGVKGKGDTVDAGFRTPTEIRGNHPSGFEEVRVHNTDDLEGVDGDRQAVRIASAVGGRKRERIEEEAEDTGIRVLNPTYEEVEAE
;
A
#
# COMPACT_ATOMS: atom_id res chain seq x y z
N MET A 1 -31.07 27.28 1.63
CA MET A 1 -31.80 28.56 1.77
C MET A 1 -32.40 28.77 3.16
N ALA A 2 -32.95 27.76 3.86
CA ALA A 2 -33.57 27.96 5.18
C ALA A 2 -32.59 28.17 6.36
N LEU A 3 -31.36 27.62 6.30
CA LEU A 3 -30.36 27.76 7.38
C LEU A 3 -29.71 29.17 7.39
N ALA A 4 -29.40 29.70 6.21
CA ALA A 4 -28.83 31.04 6.03
C ALA A 4 -29.81 32.15 6.45
N ALA A 5 -31.11 31.93 6.26
CA ALA A 5 -32.16 32.85 6.70
C ALA A 5 -32.29 32.89 8.24
N ARG A 6 -31.90 31.83 8.95
CA ARG A 6 -32.00 31.74 10.42
C ARG A 6 -30.83 32.44 11.11
N ILE A 7 -29.63 32.29 10.58
CA ILE A 7 -28.43 32.98 11.10
C ILE A 7 -28.57 34.50 10.96
N LYS A 8 -29.24 34.98 9.89
CA LYS A 8 -29.48 36.41 9.64
C LYS A 8 -30.51 37.07 10.58
N ALA A 9 -31.27 36.29 11.36
CA ALA A 9 -32.26 36.82 12.30
C ALA A 9 -31.73 36.97 13.74
N ASP A 10 -30.64 36.26 14.11
CA ASP A 10 -30.12 36.22 15.48
C ASP A 10 -28.96 37.19 15.74
N VAL A 11 -28.36 37.78 14.69
CA VAL A 11 -27.28 38.78 14.81
C VAL A 11 -27.77 40.06 14.14
N GLY A 12 -28.36 40.95 14.95
CA GLY A 12 -28.86 42.26 14.51
C GLY A 12 -27.79 43.09 13.81
N ASP A 13 -28.23 44.00 12.94
CA ASP A 13 -27.44 44.85 12.05
C ASP A 13 -26.10 45.28 12.66
N ILE A 14 -25.03 44.62 12.22
CA ILE A 14 -23.66 45.11 12.36
C ILE A 14 -23.36 45.80 11.04
N ASP A 15 -23.38 47.13 11.06
CA ASP A 15 -22.77 47.96 10.05
C ASP A 15 -21.28 47.61 9.98
N ILE A 16 -20.91 46.82 8.96
CA ILE A 16 -19.51 46.57 8.61
C ILE A 16 -19.07 47.81 7.85
N ASP A 17 -18.31 48.67 8.53
CA ASP A 17 -17.64 49.81 7.94
C ASP A 17 -16.76 49.33 6.77
N GLU A 18 -17.10 49.77 5.55
CA GLU A 18 -16.48 49.36 4.29
C GLU A 18 -15.11 50.05 4.05
N SER A 19 -14.38 50.40 5.13
CA SER A 19 -13.10 51.11 5.07
C SER A 19 -11.94 50.41 5.79
N VAL A 20 -11.85 49.09 5.63
CA VAL A 20 -10.58 48.39 5.84
C VAL A 20 -10.17 47.78 4.52
N ASP A 21 -9.36 48.52 3.78
CA ASP A 21 -8.58 47.98 2.65
C ASP A 21 -7.55 47.03 3.27
N PRO A 22 -7.66 45.70 3.09
CA PRO A 22 -6.57 44.83 3.45
C PRO A 22 -5.48 45.06 2.40
N GLU A 23 -4.54 45.96 2.70
CA GLU A 23 -3.22 45.94 2.08
C GLU A 23 -2.61 44.57 2.38
N LEU A 24 -2.94 43.60 1.53
CA LEU A 24 -2.30 42.31 1.45
C LEU A 24 -0.92 42.59 0.86
N GLU A 25 0.07 42.74 1.73
CA GLU A 25 1.46 42.58 1.35
C GLU A 25 1.57 41.20 0.67
N GLU A 26 1.77 41.20 -0.64
CA GLU A 26 2.12 40.00 -1.39
C GLU A 26 3.51 39.58 -0.90
N GLU A 27 3.57 38.71 0.12
CA GLU A 27 4.82 38.01 0.44
C GLU A 27 5.24 37.25 -0.82
N GLU A 28 6.34 37.68 -1.44
CA GLU A 28 7.01 36.93 -2.50
C GLU A 28 7.39 35.56 -1.92
N THR A 29 6.57 34.54 -2.19
CA THR A 29 6.96 33.16 -1.94
C THR A 29 8.11 32.88 -2.89
N GLU A 30 9.33 32.83 -2.36
CA GLU A 30 10.46 32.28 -3.10
C GLU A 30 10.00 30.91 -3.64
N GLU A 31 10.02 30.74 -4.97
CA GLU A 31 9.70 29.48 -5.62
C GLU A 31 10.84 28.49 -5.31
N VAL A 32 10.83 27.93 -4.09
CA VAL A 32 11.74 26.86 -3.68
C VAL A 32 11.31 25.60 -4.43
N GLU A 33 12.25 24.97 -5.14
CA GLU A 33 11.99 23.68 -5.77
C GLU A 33 11.61 22.68 -4.65
N THR A 34 10.47 22.00 -4.76
CA THR A 34 10.00 21.02 -3.76
C THR A 34 10.00 19.62 -4.36
N GLU A 35 10.42 18.63 -3.58
CA GLU A 35 10.43 17.22 -3.97
C GLU A 35 9.58 16.34 -3.04
N LEU A 36 9.02 15.25 -3.59
CA LEU A 36 8.20 14.31 -2.83
C LEU A 36 9.08 13.24 -2.17
N VAL A 37 9.18 13.28 -0.85
CA VAL A 37 9.95 12.33 -0.03
C VAL A 37 9.00 11.43 0.75
N ALA A 38 9.32 10.13 0.83
CA ALA A 38 8.54 9.17 1.61
C ALA A 38 8.89 9.26 3.11
N ARG A 39 7.87 9.23 3.98
CA ARG A 39 8.08 9.13 5.44
C ARG A 39 8.73 7.80 5.85
N GLY A 40 9.49 7.83 6.94
CA GLY A 40 10.01 6.65 7.61
C GLY A 40 11.15 5.91 6.91
N LEU A 41 11.49 4.74 7.46
CA LEU A 41 12.67 3.94 7.07
C LEU A 41 12.47 3.13 5.77
N THR A 42 12.28 3.82 4.65
CA THR A 42 11.96 3.20 3.35
C THR A 42 13.06 2.25 2.84
N GLU A 43 14.32 2.55 3.10
CA GLU A 43 15.46 1.75 2.62
C GLU A 43 15.85 0.59 3.56
N LYS A 44 15.19 0.44 4.72
CA LYS A 44 15.51 -0.63 5.68
C LYS A 44 15.32 -2.00 5.03
N THR A 45 16.27 -2.90 5.25
CA THR A 45 16.29 -4.29 4.76
C THR A 45 16.32 -5.24 5.96
N PRO A 46 15.65 -6.41 5.91
CA PRO A 46 15.61 -7.32 7.05
C PRO A 46 16.91 -8.09 7.23
N ASP A 47 17.15 -8.54 8.46
CA ASP A 47 18.21 -9.49 8.79
C ASP A 47 17.71 -10.92 8.57
N LEU A 48 18.15 -11.54 7.46
CA LEU A 48 17.78 -12.90 7.08
C LEU A 48 18.94 -13.88 7.28
N THR A 49 18.60 -15.14 7.55
CA THR A 49 19.59 -16.23 7.53
C THR A 49 20.03 -16.54 6.09
N GLU A 50 21.26 -17.06 5.91
CA GLU A 50 21.78 -17.46 4.58
C GLU A 50 20.83 -18.42 3.84
N SER A 51 20.16 -19.31 4.58
CA SER A 51 19.13 -20.20 4.04
C SER A 51 17.92 -19.46 3.49
N GLU A 52 17.40 -18.49 4.24
CA GLU A 52 16.22 -17.70 3.87
C GLU A 52 16.54 -16.83 2.64
N GLU A 53 17.69 -16.16 2.61
CA GLU A 53 18.14 -15.37 1.46
C GLU A 53 18.25 -16.23 0.19
N ARG A 54 18.87 -17.41 0.30
CA ARG A 54 19.00 -18.36 -0.81
C ARG A 54 17.63 -18.79 -1.33
N LEU A 55 16.70 -19.11 -0.44
CA LEU A 55 15.33 -19.50 -0.82
C LEU A 55 14.56 -18.32 -1.43
N LEU A 56 14.76 -17.10 -0.93
CA LEU A 56 14.14 -15.88 -1.44
C LEU A 56 14.59 -15.61 -2.88
N GLY A 57 15.89 -15.73 -3.13
CA GLY A 57 16.47 -15.68 -4.47
C GLY A 57 15.93 -16.78 -5.40
N GLN A 58 15.80 -18.01 -4.89
CA GLN A 58 15.19 -19.12 -5.64
C GLN A 58 13.73 -18.81 -6.03
N ARG A 59 12.92 -18.31 -5.11
CA ARG A 59 11.52 -17.92 -5.37
C ARG A 59 11.42 -16.87 -6.47
N SER A 60 12.28 -15.84 -6.41
CA SER A 60 12.31 -14.77 -7.41
C SER A 60 12.66 -15.31 -8.80
N ARG A 61 13.66 -16.21 -8.87
CA ARG A 61 14.13 -16.81 -10.12
C ARG A 61 13.14 -17.79 -10.75
N GLU A 62 12.52 -18.67 -9.96
CA GLU A 62 11.60 -19.69 -10.47
C GLU A 62 10.22 -19.11 -10.80
N GLY A 63 9.76 -18.16 -9.99
CA GLY A 63 8.45 -17.54 -10.15
C GLY A 63 7.30 -18.55 -10.12
N LYS A 64 6.18 -18.20 -10.75
CA LYS A 64 5.02 -19.08 -10.90
C LYS A 64 4.25 -18.76 -12.17
N PRO A 65 3.55 -19.74 -12.78
CA PRO A 65 2.58 -19.46 -13.83
C PRO A 65 1.50 -18.48 -13.35
N LYS A 66 0.86 -17.78 -14.29
CA LYS A 66 -0.20 -16.81 -13.96
C LYS A 66 -1.44 -17.46 -13.32
N PHE A 67 -1.66 -18.76 -13.54
CA PHE A 67 -2.83 -19.51 -13.09
C PHE A 67 -4.18 -18.85 -13.43
N ASN A 68 -4.29 -18.22 -14.60
CA ASN A 68 -5.57 -17.69 -15.05
C ASN A 68 -6.52 -18.82 -15.48
N ARG A 69 -7.83 -18.59 -15.37
CA ARG A 69 -8.86 -19.51 -15.88
C ARG A 69 -8.66 -19.80 -17.38
N GLN A 70 -8.85 -21.06 -17.80
CA GLN A 70 -8.79 -21.42 -19.22
C GLN A 70 -9.71 -20.52 -20.06
N ASP A 71 -9.23 -20.12 -21.23
CA ASP A 71 -9.97 -19.33 -22.22
C ASP A 71 -10.52 -17.96 -21.73
N HIS A 72 -10.06 -17.43 -20.58
CA HIS A 72 -10.46 -16.10 -20.11
C HIS A 72 -10.18 -14.98 -21.14
N HIS A 73 -9.03 -15.05 -21.82
CA HIS A 73 -8.65 -14.11 -22.87
C HIS A 73 -9.57 -14.17 -24.11
N LYS A 74 -10.33 -15.25 -24.31
CA LYS A 74 -11.22 -15.41 -25.48
C LYS A 74 -12.58 -14.75 -25.29
N LYS A 75 -13.03 -14.53 -24.05
CA LYS A 75 -14.37 -14.04 -23.74
C LYS A 75 -14.35 -13.09 -22.55
N LYS A 76 -14.74 -11.83 -22.76
CA LYS A 76 -14.80 -10.78 -21.72
C LYS A 76 -15.62 -11.18 -20.48
N ARG A 77 -16.70 -11.96 -20.66
CA ARG A 77 -17.54 -12.47 -19.56
C ARG A 77 -16.84 -13.52 -18.67
N VAL A 78 -15.69 -14.02 -19.08
CA VAL A 78 -14.92 -15.04 -18.34
C VAL A 78 -13.76 -14.32 -17.65
N PRO A 79 -13.81 -14.10 -16.33
CA PRO A 79 -12.75 -13.41 -15.61
C PRO A 79 -11.48 -14.27 -15.54
N ALA A 80 -10.35 -13.62 -15.27
CA ALA A 80 -9.05 -14.28 -15.10
C ALA A 80 -8.99 -15.19 -13.85
N SER A 81 -9.84 -14.94 -12.84
CA SER A 81 -9.89 -15.72 -11.59
C SER A 81 -9.95 -17.22 -11.85
N TYR A 82 -8.98 -17.96 -11.34
CA TYR A 82 -8.82 -19.40 -11.57
C TYR A 82 -10.09 -20.18 -11.27
N ARG A 83 -10.43 -21.13 -12.14
CA ARG A 83 -11.45 -22.15 -11.91
C ARG A 83 -10.94 -23.45 -12.49
N ARG A 84 -10.98 -24.53 -11.68
CA ARG A 84 -10.53 -25.86 -12.12
C ARG A 84 -11.24 -26.25 -13.42
N PRO A 85 -10.52 -26.60 -14.51
CA PRO A 85 -11.15 -26.97 -15.77
C PRO A 85 -11.91 -28.30 -15.61
N ARG A 86 -13.24 -28.26 -15.71
CA ARG A 86 -14.09 -29.44 -15.47
C ARG A 86 -14.47 -30.23 -16.72
N GLY A 87 -14.51 -29.60 -17.90
CA GLY A 87 -15.01 -30.24 -19.13
C GLY A 87 -14.22 -31.49 -19.53
N GLN A 88 -14.92 -32.56 -19.92
CA GLN A 88 -14.34 -33.87 -20.30
C GLN A 88 -13.30 -33.77 -21.41
N LEU A 89 -13.49 -32.83 -22.34
CA LEU A 89 -12.61 -32.60 -23.49
C LEU A 89 -11.70 -31.38 -23.32
N SER A 90 -11.67 -30.74 -22.13
CA SER A 90 -10.79 -29.59 -21.90
C SER A 90 -9.34 -29.99 -22.13
N LYS A 91 -8.65 -29.22 -22.98
CA LYS A 91 -7.24 -29.45 -23.31
C LYS A 91 -6.32 -29.10 -22.13
N GLN A 92 -6.68 -28.07 -21.35
CA GLN A 92 -5.97 -27.74 -20.11
C GLN A 92 -6.13 -28.87 -19.08
N ARG A 93 -7.35 -29.40 -18.90
CA ARG A 93 -7.60 -30.52 -17.97
C ARG A 93 -6.82 -31.78 -18.34
N LYS A 94 -6.67 -32.05 -19.64
CA LYS A 94 -5.89 -33.18 -20.17
C LYS A 94 -4.37 -32.96 -20.12
N GLY A 95 -3.89 -31.81 -19.65
CA GLY A 95 -2.46 -31.51 -19.56
C GLY A 95 -1.79 -31.28 -20.92
N VAL A 96 -2.54 -30.85 -21.95
CA VAL A 96 -1.94 -30.56 -23.26
C VAL A 96 -1.02 -29.35 -23.15
N LYS A 97 0.27 -29.55 -23.47
CA LYS A 97 1.29 -28.50 -23.45
C LYS A 97 0.82 -27.26 -24.24
N GLY A 98 1.04 -26.08 -23.68
CA GLY A 98 0.62 -24.80 -24.27
C GLY A 98 -0.79 -24.33 -23.91
N LYS A 99 -1.56 -25.10 -23.11
CA LYS A 99 -2.87 -24.65 -22.59
C LYS A 99 -2.80 -24.06 -21.16
N GLY A 100 -1.59 -23.87 -20.66
CA GLY A 100 -1.32 -23.36 -19.31
C GLY A 100 -1.38 -24.46 -18.26
N ASP A 101 -0.61 -24.27 -17.20
CA ASP A 101 -0.52 -25.22 -16.10
C ASP A 101 -1.80 -25.22 -15.26
N THR A 102 -2.13 -26.40 -14.73
CA THR A 102 -3.22 -26.55 -13.75
C THR A 102 -2.64 -26.40 -12.36
N VAL A 103 -3.38 -25.77 -11.44
CA VAL A 103 -2.94 -25.59 -10.05
C VAL A 103 -2.70 -26.96 -9.41
N ASP A 104 -1.50 -27.12 -8.83
CA ASP A 104 -1.04 -28.31 -8.13
C ASP A 104 -0.24 -27.90 -6.89
N ALA A 105 -0.13 -28.78 -5.88
CA ALA A 105 0.66 -28.57 -4.68
C ALA A 105 2.16 -28.42 -4.97
N GLY A 106 2.65 -28.99 -6.07
CA GLY A 106 4.05 -28.86 -6.51
C GLY A 106 4.49 -27.44 -6.85
N PHE A 107 3.55 -26.51 -7.09
CA PHE A 107 3.85 -25.10 -7.36
C PHE A 107 3.97 -24.22 -6.10
N ARG A 108 3.94 -24.83 -4.90
CA ARG A 108 4.09 -24.08 -3.66
C ARG A 108 5.53 -23.57 -3.51
N THR A 109 5.66 -22.34 -3.05
CA THR A 109 6.95 -21.78 -2.64
C THR A 109 7.45 -22.47 -1.36
N PRO A 110 8.77 -22.45 -1.09
CA PRO A 110 9.36 -22.97 0.15
C PRO A 110 8.64 -22.41 1.38
N THR A 111 8.48 -23.24 2.42
CA THR A 111 7.64 -22.89 3.59
C THR A 111 8.21 -21.72 4.38
N GLU A 112 9.53 -21.66 4.56
CA GLU A 112 10.25 -20.63 5.34
C GLU A 112 10.01 -19.20 4.85
N ILE A 113 9.89 -19.01 3.52
CA ILE A 113 9.76 -17.68 2.89
C ILE A 113 8.38 -17.46 2.24
N ARG A 114 7.41 -18.32 2.54
CA ARG A 114 6.08 -18.28 1.92
C ARG A 114 5.27 -17.16 2.53
N GLY A 115 5.10 -16.10 1.76
CA GLY A 115 4.29 -14.93 2.16
C GLY A 115 5.12 -13.67 2.39
N ASN A 116 6.43 -13.81 2.56
CA ASN A 116 7.33 -12.67 2.77
C ASN A 116 7.30 -11.70 1.57
N HIS A 117 7.44 -10.42 1.85
CA HIS A 117 7.60 -9.34 0.87
C HIS A 117 8.79 -9.64 -0.06
N PRO A 118 8.86 -9.09 -1.30
CA PRO A 118 10.04 -9.22 -2.15
C PRO A 118 11.34 -8.76 -1.50
N SER A 119 11.28 -7.80 -0.57
CA SER A 119 12.44 -7.37 0.23
C SER A 119 12.85 -8.36 1.33
N GLY A 120 12.03 -9.38 1.62
CA GLY A 120 12.32 -10.40 2.64
C GLY A 120 11.51 -10.26 3.94
N PHE A 121 10.96 -9.09 4.23
CA PHE A 121 10.17 -8.86 5.46
C PHE A 121 8.92 -9.74 5.51
N GLU A 122 8.57 -10.16 6.73
CA GLU A 122 7.22 -10.64 7.03
C GLU A 122 6.27 -9.44 7.21
N GLU A 123 5.11 -9.47 6.55
CA GLU A 123 4.20 -8.33 6.56
C GLU A 123 3.24 -8.41 7.75
N VAL A 124 3.22 -7.37 8.58
CA VAL A 124 2.25 -7.18 9.67
C VAL A 124 1.23 -6.13 9.26
N ARG A 125 -0.06 -6.44 9.39
CA ARG A 125 -1.14 -5.52 9.03
C ARG A 125 -1.60 -4.72 10.24
N VAL A 126 -1.54 -3.40 10.14
CA VAL A 126 -1.74 -2.46 11.26
C VAL A 126 -2.93 -1.53 11.01
N HIS A 127 -3.69 -1.24 12.06
CA HIS A 127 -4.88 -0.39 12.04
C HIS A 127 -4.79 0.84 12.98
N ASN A 128 -3.93 0.78 13.98
CA ASN A 128 -3.70 1.82 14.99
C ASN A 128 -2.25 1.75 15.51
N THR A 129 -1.90 2.64 16.43
CA THR A 129 -0.59 2.70 17.07
C THR A 129 -0.32 1.47 17.96
N ASP A 130 -1.32 1.02 18.70
CA ASP A 130 -1.23 -0.14 19.60
C ASP A 130 -0.86 -1.44 18.84
N ASP A 131 -1.26 -1.57 17.58
CA ASP A 131 -0.90 -2.70 16.71
C ASP A 131 0.60 -2.73 16.34
N LEU A 132 1.36 -1.68 16.62
CA LEU A 132 2.83 -1.65 16.46
C LEU A 132 3.54 -2.35 17.63
N GLU A 133 2.85 -2.55 18.76
CA GLU A 133 3.44 -3.21 19.93
C GLU A 133 3.83 -4.67 19.61
N GLY A 134 5.09 -5.00 19.86
CA GLY A 134 5.62 -6.37 19.67
C GLY A 134 6.01 -6.71 18.23
N VAL A 135 5.98 -5.75 17.31
CA VAL A 135 6.53 -5.92 15.95
C VAL A 135 8.05 -5.79 15.98
N ASP A 136 8.75 -6.81 15.47
CA ASP A 136 10.21 -6.82 15.35
C ASP A 136 10.64 -6.16 14.03
N GLY A 137 11.09 -4.91 14.09
CA GLY A 137 11.46 -4.12 12.92
C GLY A 137 12.62 -4.69 12.09
N ASP A 138 13.39 -5.65 12.60
CA ASP A 138 14.52 -6.26 11.88
C ASP A 138 14.07 -7.43 11.00
N ARG A 139 12.94 -8.06 11.31
CA ARG A 139 12.38 -9.18 10.54
C ARG A 139 11.02 -8.88 9.91
N GLN A 140 10.29 -7.92 10.47
CA GLN A 140 8.93 -7.58 10.09
C GLN A 140 8.82 -6.15 9.58
N ALA A 141 7.92 -5.95 8.62
CA ALA A 141 7.55 -4.63 8.14
C ALA A 141 6.04 -4.45 8.21
N VAL A 142 5.62 -3.23 8.44
CA VAL A 142 4.21 -2.89 8.66
C VAL A 142 3.56 -2.45 7.36
N ARG A 143 2.35 -2.95 7.10
CA ARG A 143 1.43 -2.41 6.09
C ARG A 143 0.21 -1.81 6.77
N ILE A 144 0.08 -0.50 6.70
CA ILE A 144 -1.06 0.23 7.25
C ILE A 144 -2.29 -0.08 6.39
N ALA A 145 -3.39 -0.48 7.01
CA ALA A 145 -4.63 -0.76 6.31
C ALA A 145 -5.15 0.50 5.58
N SER A 146 -5.68 0.32 4.37
CA SER A 146 -6.17 1.43 3.53
C SER A 146 -7.34 2.21 4.13
N ALA A 147 -8.07 1.64 5.09
CA ALA A 147 -9.17 2.29 5.78
C ALA A 147 -8.70 3.31 6.86
N VAL A 148 -7.41 3.32 7.19
CA VAL A 148 -6.84 4.25 8.16
C VAL A 148 -6.65 5.62 7.50
N GLY A 149 -7.31 6.65 8.03
CA GLY A 149 -7.23 8.01 7.51
C GLY A 149 -5.92 8.73 7.89
N GLY A 150 -5.61 9.82 7.17
CA GLY A 150 -4.34 10.56 7.26
C GLY A 150 -3.90 10.91 8.69
N ARG A 151 -4.80 11.48 9.50
CA ARG A 151 -4.50 11.84 10.92
C ARG A 151 -3.97 10.66 11.74
N LYS A 152 -4.51 9.46 11.53
CA LYS A 152 -4.04 8.27 12.25
C LYS A 152 -2.80 7.67 11.60
N ARG A 153 -2.68 7.76 10.27
CA ARG A 153 -1.49 7.31 9.54
C ARG A 153 -0.24 8.06 9.99
N GLU A 154 -0.33 9.38 10.12
CA GLU A 154 0.75 10.24 10.59
C GLU A 154 1.36 9.73 11.90
N ARG A 155 0.52 9.50 12.91
CA ARG A 155 0.96 8.96 14.21
C ARG A 155 1.58 7.57 14.12
N ILE A 156 1.00 6.70 13.30
CA ILE A 156 1.53 5.35 13.10
C ILE A 156 2.90 5.41 12.40
N GLU A 157 3.07 6.31 11.42
CA GLU A 157 4.30 6.45 10.65
C GLU A 157 5.43 7.01 11.53
N GLU A 158 5.15 8.05 12.33
CA GLU A 158 6.08 8.60 13.32
C GLU A 158 6.53 7.54 14.33
N GLU A 159 5.58 6.87 14.98
CA GLU A 159 5.89 5.86 16.00
C GLU A 159 6.58 4.62 15.40
N ALA A 160 6.25 4.24 14.17
CA ALA A 160 6.95 3.17 13.45
C ALA A 160 8.40 3.55 13.14
N GLU A 161 8.66 4.80 12.77
CA GLU A 161 10.02 5.28 12.53
C GLU A 161 10.85 5.29 13.83
N ASP A 162 10.28 5.81 14.92
CA ASP A 162 10.91 5.84 16.24
C ASP A 162 11.25 4.44 16.77
N THR A 163 10.39 3.46 16.50
CA THR A 163 10.60 2.05 16.87
C THR A 163 11.44 1.27 15.87
N GLY A 164 11.92 1.91 14.79
CA GLY A 164 12.80 1.31 13.80
C GLY A 164 12.09 0.35 12.84
N ILE A 165 10.78 0.46 12.68
CA ILE A 165 9.94 -0.40 11.84
C ILE A 165 9.74 0.24 10.46
N ARG A 166 9.94 -0.53 9.38
CA ARG A 166 9.65 -0.06 8.02
C ARG A 166 8.15 -0.09 7.73
N VAL A 167 7.61 1.02 7.22
CA VAL A 167 6.25 1.09 6.64
C VAL A 167 6.30 0.82 5.13
N LEU A 168 5.56 -0.21 4.67
CA LEU A 168 5.56 -0.63 3.26
C LEU A 168 4.74 0.27 2.33
N ASN A 169 3.82 1.05 2.88
CA ASN A 169 2.97 1.97 2.15
C ASN A 169 3.00 3.37 2.80
N PRO A 170 4.15 4.07 2.72
CA PRO A 170 4.35 5.35 3.38
C PRO A 170 3.54 6.47 2.69
N THR A 171 3.26 7.52 3.45
CA THR A 171 2.80 8.82 2.95
C THR A 171 3.99 9.58 2.36
N TYR A 172 3.79 10.27 1.24
CA TYR A 172 4.80 11.15 0.63
C TYR A 172 4.50 12.60 0.99
N GLU A 173 5.53 13.35 1.36
CA GLU A 173 5.46 14.77 1.71
C GLU A 173 6.33 15.61 0.80
N GLU A 174 5.94 16.86 0.60
CA GLU A 174 6.71 17.87 -0.13
C GLU A 174 7.77 18.43 0.83
N VAL A 175 9.03 18.24 0.47
CA VAL A 175 10.20 18.78 1.19
C VAL A 175 10.91 19.76 0.25
N GLU A 176 11.41 20.87 0.79
CA GLU A 176 12.23 21.82 0.02
C GLU A 176 13.50 21.12 -0.46
N ALA A 177 13.76 21.18 -1.77
CA ALA A 177 14.95 20.63 -2.39
C ALA A 177 16.16 21.52 -2.08
N GLU A 178 17.26 20.89 -1.65
CA GLU A 178 18.57 21.53 -1.44
C GLU A 178 19.29 21.85 -2.76
#